data_AF-A0A2W6W7Z9-F1
#
_entry.id   AF-A0A2W6W7Z9-F1
#
_cell.length_a   1.000
_cell.length_b   1.000
_cell.length_c   1.000
_cell.angle_alpha   90.00
_cell.angle_beta   90.00
_cell.angle_gamma   90.00
#
_symmetry.space_group_name_H-M   'P 1'
#
loop_
_entity.id
_entity.type
_entity.pdbx_description
1 polymer ?
#
loop_
_entity_poly.entity_id
_entity_poly.type
_entity_poly.pdbx_seq_one_letter_code
_entity_poly.pdbx_strand_id
1 'polypeptide(L)'
;GNATDASAHDGARLREGLLDRSNTGSDVWADTAYRSRANERFMERYGFVSRVHHKKPPHRDMPTRIRRSNAGKSVIRSRVEHVFADQKSRMGLFVRTIGIKRAEMKIGLANLVYNIRRFLYLERINAA
;
A
#
# COMPACT_ATOMS: atom_id res chain seq x y z
N GLY A 1 -23.49 -6.24 -18.81
CA GLY A 1 -22.35 -6.76 -18.05
C GLY A 1 -22.34 -6.08 -16.71
N ASN A 2 -22.53 -6.82 -15.62
CA ASN A 2 -22.49 -6.24 -14.28
C ASN A 2 -21.04 -5.88 -13.96
N ALA A 3 -20.76 -4.58 -13.85
CA ALA A 3 -19.50 -4.11 -13.31
C ALA A 3 -19.47 -4.47 -11.83
N THR A 4 -18.69 -5.49 -11.47
CA THR A 4 -18.33 -5.77 -10.08
C THR A 4 -17.38 -4.68 -9.60
N ASP A 5 -17.61 -4.19 -8.37
CA ASP A 5 -16.73 -3.22 -7.73
C ASP A 5 -15.32 -3.81 -7.63
N ALA A 6 -14.32 -3.14 -8.22
CA ALA A 6 -12.93 -3.61 -8.21
C ALA A 6 -12.42 -3.83 -6.76
N SER A 7 -12.92 -3.04 -5.80
CA SER A 7 -12.53 -3.21 -4.38
C SER A 7 -13.05 -4.50 -3.75
N ALA A 8 -14.14 -5.07 -4.27
CA ALA A 8 -14.67 -6.36 -3.82
C ALA A 8 -13.73 -7.52 -4.18
N HIS A 9 -13.00 -7.40 -5.29
CA HIS A 9 -11.95 -8.36 -5.66
C HIS A 9 -10.65 -8.09 -4.88
N ASP A 10 -10.19 -6.84 -4.80
CA ASP A 10 -8.88 -6.52 -4.19
C ASP A 10 -8.80 -6.91 -2.71
N GLY A 11 -9.86 -6.65 -1.93
CA GLY A 11 -9.90 -7.03 -0.53
C GLY A 11 -9.80 -8.53 -0.30
N ALA A 12 -10.31 -9.37 -1.22
CA ALA A 12 -10.22 -10.82 -1.11
C ALA A 12 -8.80 -11.35 -1.37
N ARG A 13 -8.03 -10.68 -2.24
CA ARG A 13 -6.69 -11.11 -2.66
C ARG A 13 -5.63 -11.06 -1.57
N LEU A 14 -5.88 -10.33 -0.47
CA LEU A 14 -4.97 -10.32 0.68
C LEU A 14 -4.67 -11.73 1.22
N ARG A 15 -5.64 -12.64 1.11
CA ARG A 15 -5.52 -14.03 1.54
C ARG A 15 -4.98 -14.96 0.46
N GLU A 16 -4.84 -14.47 -0.77
CA GLU A 16 -4.39 -15.21 -1.96
C GLU A 16 -2.88 -15.09 -2.17
N GLY A 17 -2.10 -15.15 -1.09
CA GLY A 17 -0.63 -15.13 -1.15
C GLY A 17 0.01 -13.74 -1.16
N LEU A 18 -0.74 -12.67 -0.88
CA LEU A 18 -0.17 -11.32 -0.71
C LEU A 18 0.66 -11.20 0.58
N LEU A 19 0.31 -11.97 1.61
CA LEU A 19 1.02 -11.99 2.89
C LEU A 19 1.99 -13.17 2.92
N ASP A 20 3.28 -12.87 3.14
CA ASP A 20 4.35 -13.84 3.24
C ASP A 20 4.75 -14.05 4.71
N ARG A 21 4.66 -15.30 5.17
CA ARG A 21 5.01 -15.70 6.55
C ARG A 21 6.52 -15.89 6.75
N SER A 22 7.30 -15.93 5.68
CA SER A 22 8.77 -15.93 5.76
C SER A 22 9.32 -14.54 6.05
N ASN A 23 8.50 -13.49 5.91
CA ASN A 23 8.89 -12.14 6.26
C ASN A 23 9.09 -11.98 7.77
N THR A 24 10.21 -11.36 8.15
CA THR A 24 10.55 -11.04 9.55
C THR A 24 9.57 -10.07 10.23
N GLY A 25 8.81 -9.28 9.46
CA GLY A 25 7.79 -8.36 9.98
C GLY A 25 6.39 -8.97 9.97
N SER A 26 5.68 -8.87 11.10
CA SER A 26 4.28 -9.32 11.21
C SER A 26 3.24 -8.21 10.94
N ASP A 27 3.64 -6.93 10.92
CA ASP A 27 2.73 -5.81 10.69
C ASP A 27 2.23 -5.75 9.24
N VAL A 28 0.91 -5.74 9.05
CA VAL A 28 0.25 -5.65 7.74
C VAL A 28 -0.38 -4.27 7.55
N TRP A 29 0.23 -3.48 6.67
CA TRP A 29 -0.20 -2.12 6.34
C TRP A 29 -1.08 -2.12 5.09
N ALA A 30 -2.33 -1.69 5.22
CA ALA A 30 -3.25 -1.59 4.09
C ALA A 30 -4.32 -0.50 4.29
N ASP A 31 -5.02 -0.17 3.20
CA ASP A 31 -6.15 0.76 3.22
C ASP A 31 -7.44 0.14 3.79
N THR A 32 -8.49 0.94 3.90
CA THR A 32 -9.76 0.50 4.50
C THR A 32 -10.48 -0.61 3.73
N ALA A 33 -10.25 -0.76 2.42
CA ALA A 33 -10.89 -1.79 1.60
C ALA A 33 -10.42 -3.19 2.00
N TYR A 34 -9.20 -3.31 2.53
CA TYR A 34 -8.66 -4.57 3.05
C TYR A 34 -9.18 -4.94 4.44
N ARG A 35 -9.96 -4.07 5.12
CA ARG A 35 -10.41 -4.28 6.50
C ARG A 35 -11.70 -5.11 6.63
N SER A 36 -11.79 -6.21 5.89
CA SER A 36 -12.91 -7.15 6.01
C SER A 36 -12.76 -8.00 7.27
N ARG A 37 -13.89 -8.47 7.84
CA ARG A 37 -13.86 -9.41 8.98
C ARG A 37 -13.08 -10.69 8.65
N ALA A 38 -13.15 -11.14 7.39
CA ALA A 38 -12.44 -12.33 6.94
C ALA A 38 -10.92 -12.11 6.91
N ASN A 39 -10.46 -10.93 6.48
CA ASN A 39 -9.04 -10.59 6.47
C ASN A 39 -8.49 -10.38 7.89
N GLU A 40 -9.25 -9.72 8.76
CA GLU A 40 -8.84 -9.54 10.16
C GLU A 40 -8.68 -10.90 10.87
N ARG A 41 -9.65 -11.82 10.69
CA ARG A 41 -9.54 -13.20 11.22
C ARG A 41 -8.38 -13.99 10.60
N PHE A 42 -8.12 -13.78 9.31
CA PHE A 42 -6.99 -14.42 8.64
C PHE A 42 -5.66 -13.92 9.23
N MET A 43 -5.49 -12.61 9.34
CA MET A 43 -4.29 -12.01 9.92
C MET A 43 -4.06 -12.52 11.35
N GLU A 44 -5.09 -12.50 12.19
CA GLU A 44 -5.04 -13.01 13.56
C GLU A 44 -4.63 -14.51 13.60
N ARG A 45 -5.28 -15.35 12.79
CA ARG A 45 -4.98 -16.80 12.73
C ARG A 45 -3.53 -17.11 12.35
N TYR A 46 -2.95 -16.31 11.47
CA TYR A 46 -1.60 -16.54 10.93
C TYR A 46 -0.51 -15.70 11.62
N GLY A 47 -0.84 -15.00 12.70
CA GLY A 47 0.13 -14.25 13.53
C GLY A 47 0.52 -12.88 12.98
N PHE A 48 -0.27 -12.33 12.05
CA PHE A 48 -0.07 -10.99 11.52
C PHE A 48 -0.73 -9.93 12.41
N VAL A 49 -0.11 -8.75 12.50
CA VAL A 49 -0.62 -7.59 13.24
C VAL A 49 -1.28 -6.62 12.26
N SER A 50 -2.60 -6.43 12.40
CA SER A 50 -3.35 -5.54 11.53
C SER A 50 -3.02 -4.07 11.78
N ARG A 51 -2.35 -3.45 10.80
CA ARG A 51 -2.20 -1.99 10.69
C ARG A 51 -3.13 -1.40 9.63
N VAL A 52 -4.18 -2.14 9.26
CA VAL A 52 -5.17 -1.74 8.26
C VAL A 52 -6.00 -0.55 8.75
N HIS A 53 -6.29 0.41 7.87
CA HIS A 53 -7.06 1.60 8.23
C HIS A 53 -8.52 1.29 8.57
N HIS A 54 -9.09 2.04 9.49
CA HIS A 54 -10.53 1.95 9.78
C HIS A 54 -11.32 2.92 8.91
N LYS A 55 -12.44 2.45 8.36
CA LYS A 55 -13.39 3.29 7.62
C LYS A 55 -14.16 4.22 8.58
N LYS A 56 -14.45 5.43 8.12
CA LYS A 56 -15.36 6.36 8.83
C LYS A 56 -16.76 5.73 8.90
N PRO A 57 -17.44 5.74 10.06
CA PRO A 57 -18.82 5.27 10.14
C PRO A 57 -19.75 6.14 9.27
N PRO A 58 -20.77 5.56 8.61
CA PRO A 58 -21.75 6.33 7.85
C PRO A 58 -22.47 7.34 8.75
N HIS A 59 -22.66 8.56 8.25
CA HIS A 59 -23.43 9.63 8.91
C HIS A 59 -22.97 9.99 10.33
N ARG A 60 -21.74 9.64 10.71
CA ARG A 60 -21.16 9.94 12.03
C ARG A 60 -19.72 10.35 11.90
N ASP A 61 -19.25 11.14 12.85
CA ASP A 61 -17.84 11.48 12.91
C ASP A 61 -16.96 10.29 13.30
N MET A 62 -15.71 10.36 12.86
CA MET A 62 -14.71 9.36 13.23
C MET A 62 -14.44 9.46 14.74
N PRO A 63 -14.62 8.38 15.51
CA PRO A 63 -14.28 8.37 16.92
C PRO A 63 -12.82 8.80 17.14
N THR A 64 -12.56 9.63 18.14
CA THR A 64 -11.25 10.25 18.37
C THR A 64 -10.11 9.23 18.44
N ARG A 65 -10.34 8.09 19.10
CA ARG A 65 -9.37 6.99 19.19
C ARG A 65 -9.00 6.41 17.82
N ILE A 66 -10.01 6.16 16.97
CA ILE A 66 -9.80 5.62 15.63
C ILE A 66 -9.10 6.66 14.75
N ARG A 67 -9.51 7.93 14.85
CA ARG A 67 -8.89 9.05 14.13
C ARG A 67 -7.40 9.15 14.44
N ARG A 68 -7.02 9.11 15.73
CA ARG A 68 -5.62 9.13 16.17
C ARG A 68 -4.85 7.91 15.66
N SER A 69 -5.43 6.71 15.72
CA SER A 69 -4.80 5.50 15.17
C SER A 69 -4.58 5.60 13.66
N ASN A 70 -5.59 6.01 12.89
CA ASN A 70 -5.44 6.22 11.45
C ASN A 70 -4.42 7.32 11.13
N ALA A 71 -4.38 8.41 11.91
CA ALA A 71 -3.37 9.46 11.73
C ALA A 71 -1.94 8.92 11.89
N GLY A 72 -1.69 8.12 12.93
CA GLY A 72 -0.41 7.43 13.09
C GLY A 72 -0.09 6.52 11.92
N LYS A 73 -1.09 5.81 11.38
CA LYS A 73 -0.91 4.95 10.20
C LYS A 73 -0.63 5.74 8.92
N SER A 74 -1.24 6.91 8.77
CA SER A 74 -1.04 7.81 7.63
C SER A 74 0.39 8.35 7.55
N VAL A 75 1.11 8.48 8.67
CA VAL A 75 2.54 8.91 8.67
C VAL A 75 3.43 7.92 7.92
N ILE A 76 3.16 6.62 8.05
CA ILE A 76 3.88 5.58 7.31
C ILE A 76 3.39 5.55 5.86
N ARG A 77 2.07 5.61 5.65
CA ARG A 77 1.46 5.59 4.32
C ARG A 77 1.98 6.71 3.42
N SER A 78 2.12 7.93 3.94
CA SER A 78 2.56 9.09 3.16
C SER A 78 3.97 8.93 2.59
N ARG A 79 4.86 8.22 3.29
CA ARG A 79 6.21 7.90 2.79
C ARG A 79 6.17 7.01 1.56
N VAL A 80 5.25 6.05 1.53
CA VAL A 80 5.03 5.16 0.39
C VAL A 80 4.31 5.89 -0.74
N GLU A 81 3.27 6.66 -0.42
CA GLU A 81 2.54 7.48 -1.40
C GLU A 81 3.46 8.48 -2.12
N HIS A 82 4.48 9.00 -1.45
CA HIS A 82 5.48 9.87 -2.07
C HIS A 82 6.23 9.19 -3.23
N VAL A 83 6.54 7.90 -3.13
CA VAL A 83 7.15 7.12 -4.21
C VAL A 83 6.24 7.11 -5.44
N PHE A 84 4.97 6.77 -5.24
CA PHE A 84 3.98 6.71 -6.32
C PHE A 84 3.70 8.09 -6.92
N ALA A 85 3.66 9.13 -6.09
CA ALA A 85 3.49 10.50 -6.54
C ALA A 85 4.64 10.95 -7.44
N ASP A 86 5.88 10.66 -7.05
CA ASP A 86 7.06 10.95 -7.86
C ASP A 86 7.04 10.18 -9.19
N GLN A 87 6.71 8.87 -9.15
CA GLN A 87 6.56 8.06 -10.35
C GLN A 87 5.50 8.61 -11.30
N LYS A 88 4.33 9.00 -10.79
CA LYS A 88 3.26 9.56 -11.63
C LYS A 88 3.59 10.96 -12.16
N SER A 89 4.05 11.86 -11.29
CA SER A 89 4.21 13.28 -11.64
C SER A 89 5.53 13.57 -12.35
N ARG A 90 6.65 13.05 -11.83
CA ARG A 90 7.98 13.37 -12.36
C ARG A 90 8.45 12.40 -13.43
N MET A 91 8.09 11.11 -13.31
CA MET A 91 8.47 10.10 -14.29
C MET A 91 7.41 9.89 -15.38
N GLY A 92 6.22 10.47 -15.22
CA GLY A 92 5.11 10.24 -16.15
C GLY A 92 4.72 8.77 -16.27
N LEU A 93 4.87 7.99 -15.19
CA LEU A 93 4.74 6.53 -15.24
C LEU A 93 3.32 6.14 -15.65
N PHE A 94 3.23 5.51 -16.82
CA PHE A 94 1.98 5.02 -17.37
C PHE A 94 2.17 3.65 -18.02
N VAL A 95 1.45 2.63 -17.55
CA VAL A 95 1.62 1.24 -17.99
C VAL A 95 0.42 0.83 -18.85
N ARG A 96 0.64 0.75 -20.18
CA ARG A 96 -0.29 0.22 -21.19
C ARG A 96 0.38 -0.80 -22.11
N THR A 97 1.38 -1.52 -21.60
CA THR A 97 2.14 -2.51 -22.37
C THR A 97 1.33 -3.79 -22.55
N ILE A 98 1.43 -4.40 -23.74
CA ILE A 98 0.87 -5.73 -23.99
C ILE A 98 1.80 -6.78 -23.38
N GLY A 99 1.27 -7.59 -22.46
CA GLY A 99 1.97 -8.69 -21.79
C GLY A 99 2.57 -8.32 -20.43
N ILE A 100 2.42 -9.24 -19.46
CA ILE A 100 2.79 -9.03 -18.05
C ILE A 100 4.29 -8.77 -17.86
N LYS A 101 5.16 -9.52 -18.55
CA LYS A 101 6.62 -9.35 -18.46
C LYS A 101 7.08 -7.93 -18.83
N ARG A 102 6.42 -7.31 -19.82
CA ARG A 102 6.73 -5.92 -20.23
C ARG A 102 6.24 -4.91 -19.19
N ALA A 103 5.09 -5.16 -18.58
CA ALA A 103 4.56 -4.33 -17.51
C ALA A 103 5.47 -4.40 -16.27
N GLU A 104 5.89 -5.61 -15.87
CA GLU A 104 6.83 -5.86 -14.79
C GLU A 104 8.16 -5.14 -15.02
N MET A 105 8.75 -5.27 -16.21
CA MET A 105 10.00 -4.57 -16.54
C MET A 105 9.84 -3.04 -16.45
N LYS A 106 8.74 -2.48 -16.96
CA LYS A 106 8.48 -1.04 -16.89
C LYS A 106 8.34 -0.54 -15.44
N ILE A 107 7.62 -1.29 -14.60
CA ILE A 107 7.47 -0.98 -13.17
C ILE A 107 8.82 -1.11 -12.44
N GLY A 108 9.56 -2.18 -12.72
CA GLY A 108 10.88 -2.43 -12.14
C GLY A 108 11.88 -1.31 -12.44
N LEU A 109 11.97 -0.87 -13.70
CA LEU A 109 12.80 0.26 -14.09
C LEU A 109 12.36 1.56 -13.41
N ALA A 110 11.06 1.79 -13.26
CA ALA A 110 10.56 2.97 -12.58
C ALA A 110 10.96 3.00 -11.09
N ASN A 111 10.87 1.85 -10.41
CA ASN A 111 11.32 1.70 -9.03
C ASN A 111 12.85 1.89 -8.91
N LEU A 112 13.64 1.34 -9.84
CA LEU A 112 15.09 1.49 -9.84
C LEU A 112 15.50 2.97 -9.97
N VAL A 113 14.94 3.67 -10.96
CA VAL A 113 15.25 5.10 -11.19
C VAL A 113 14.80 5.96 -10.01
N TYR A 114 13.66 5.65 -9.38
CA TYR A 114 13.26 6.31 -8.14
C TYR A 114 14.30 6.11 -7.02
N ASN A 115 14.72 4.86 -6.78
CA ASN A 115 15.67 4.54 -5.72
C ASN A 115 17.03 5.21 -5.93
N ILE A 116 17.54 5.26 -7.17
CA ILE A 116 18.80 5.95 -7.51
C ILE A 116 18.67 7.45 -7.21
N ARG A 117 17.60 8.11 -7.68
CA ARG A 117 17.38 9.54 -7.39
C ARG A 117 17.24 9.81 -5.90
N ARG A 118 16.55 8.92 -5.17
CA ARG A 118 16.38 9.04 -3.72
C ARG A 118 17.71 8.88 -2.99
N PHE A 119 18.54 7.93 -3.40
CA PHE A 119 19.88 7.72 -2.85
C PHE A 119 20.75 8.97 -3.02
N LEU A 120 20.87 9.50 -4.25
CA LEU A 120 21.64 10.72 -4.51
C LEU A 120 21.17 11.93 -3.69
N TYR A 121 19.85 12.06 -3.48
CA TYR A 121 19.29 13.11 -2.63
C TYR A 121 19.70 12.95 -1.16
N LEU A 122 19.67 11.73 -0.63
CA LEU A 122 20.07 11.43 0.75
C LEU A 122 21.56 11.67 0.96
N GLU A 123 22.41 11.21 0.03
CA GLU A 123 23.86 11.47 0.06
C GLU A 123 24.16 12.97 0.08
N ARG A 124 23.48 13.74 -0.77
CA ARG A 124 23.67 15.20 -0.81
C ARG A 124 23.28 15.91 0.49
N ILE A 125 22.27 15.41 1.20
CA ILE A 125 21.84 15.97 2.49
C ILE A 125 22.79 15.54 3.61
N ASN A 126 23.31 14.32 3.57
CA ASN A 126 24.25 13.83 4.57
C ASN A 126 25.64 14.47 4.44
N ALA A 127 26.02 14.92 3.25
CA ALA A 127 27.29 15.60 2.98
C ALA A 127 27.26 17.11 3.27
N ALA A 128 26.11 17.67 3.63
CA ALA A 128 25.90 19.08 3.97
C ALA A 128 25.75 19.26 5.49
#